data_AF-A0A2Z3HJS9-F1
#
_entry.id   AF-A0A2Z3HJS9-F1
#
_cell.length_a   1.000
_cell.length_b   1.000
_cell.length_c   1.000
_cell.angle_alpha   90.00
_cell.angle_beta   90.00
_cell.angle_gamma   90.00
#
_symmetry.space_group_name_H-M   'P 1'
#
loop_
_entity.id
_entity.type
_entity.pdbx_description
1 polymer ?
#
loop_
_entity_poly.entity_id
_entity_poly.type
_entity_poly.pdbx_seq_one_letter_code
_entity_poly.pdbx_strand_id
1 'polypeptide(L)'
;MAVRIGDSGTAMTALRPQGVVRIGGTRHDARSEGGYVETGSEVVVVGGDNTGLIVRRVEPGPAVALPNHGREVYGSFGARVAAEGAREDAERARWESARRRYGFVVGSLFGALAGGGGTAQLWGPIVERAGAPWAVAALAAVGGAAWGACLFRGLDARLRELGGDYWRFTTASTGLGLTGGALVAAWGVPAVGLGLGLAGAIGATLAFAVIPPALGMLFEWVAGGED
;
A
#
# COMPACT_ATOMS: atom_id res chain seq x y z
N MET A 1 -5.27 20.75 16.43
CA MET A 1 -3.84 21.12 16.54
C MET A 1 -3.18 20.13 17.47
N ALA A 2 -1.97 19.65 17.18
CA ALA A 2 -1.27 18.72 18.08
C ALA A 2 -0.73 19.51 19.30
N VAL A 3 -0.98 18.99 20.50
CA VAL A 3 -0.43 19.55 21.75
C VAL A 3 0.92 18.90 22.00
N ARG A 4 1.92 19.66 22.47
CA ARG A 4 3.27 19.18 22.75
C ARG A 4 3.62 19.35 24.22
N ILE A 5 4.53 18.50 24.70
CA ILE A 5 5.15 18.68 26.02
C ILE A 5 5.89 20.03 26.02
N GLY A 6 5.59 20.88 27.00
CA GLY A 6 6.09 22.25 27.08
C GLY A 6 5.08 23.31 26.63
N ASP A 7 3.99 22.94 25.96
CA ASP A 7 2.95 23.90 25.60
C ASP A 7 2.29 24.46 26.86
N SER A 8 2.09 25.77 26.86
CA SER A 8 1.46 26.50 27.97
C SER A 8 -0.03 26.70 27.71
N GLY A 9 -0.80 26.77 28.78
CA GLY A 9 -2.24 26.96 28.74
C GLY A 9 -2.80 27.49 30.05
N THR A 10 -4.13 27.50 30.15
CA THR A 10 -4.84 28.01 31.32
C THR A 10 -5.82 26.96 31.83
N ALA A 11 -5.86 26.74 33.14
CA ALA A 11 -6.87 25.90 33.78
C ALA A 11 -8.26 26.53 33.62
N MET A 12 -9.18 25.86 32.91
CA MET A 12 -10.56 26.31 32.75
C MET A 12 -11.43 25.93 33.95
N THR A 13 -11.07 24.84 34.63
CA THR A 13 -11.65 24.40 35.89
C THR A 13 -10.53 24.14 36.90
N ALA A 14 -10.88 24.10 38.18
CA ALA A 14 -10.03 23.54 39.21
C ALA A 14 -9.64 22.08 38.86
N LEU A 15 -8.36 21.71 39.03
CA LEU A 15 -7.86 20.34 38.80
C LEU A 15 -7.69 19.62 40.15
N ARG A 16 -8.45 18.52 40.37
CA ARG A 16 -8.41 17.70 41.61
C ARG A 16 -8.68 16.19 41.40
N PRO A 17 -7.73 15.40 40.89
CA PRO A 17 -6.63 15.81 40.02
C PRO A 17 -7.11 16.09 38.59
N GLN A 18 -8.35 15.70 38.25
CA GLN A 18 -8.95 15.86 36.91
C GLN A 18 -9.61 17.24 36.75
N GLY A 19 -9.75 17.70 35.51
CA GLY A 19 -10.36 18.98 35.13
C GLY A 19 -10.15 19.30 33.66
N VAL A 20 -10.42 20.55 33.26
CA VAL A 20 -10.32 21.01 31.86
C VAL A 20 -9.30 22.14 31.77
N VAL A 21 -8.45 22.09 30.75
CA VAL A 21 -7.48 23.14 30.41
C VAL A 21 -7.73 23.67 29.01
N ARG A 22 -7.29 24.90 28.75
CA ARG A 22 -7.27 25.50 27.42
C ARG A 22 -5.82 25.66 26.97
N ILE A 23 -5.44 24.99 25.89
CA ILE A 23 -4.10 25.07 25.27
C ILE A 23 -4.28 25.39 23.79
N GLY A 24 -3.55 26.39 23.29
CA GLY A 24 -3.69 26.82 21.89
C GLY A 24 -5.13 27.18 21.50
N GLY A 25 -5.92 27.72 22.43
CA GLY A 25 -7.34 28.06 22.22
C GLY A 25 -8.33 26.87 22.23
N THR A 26 -7.85 25.63 22.29
CA THR A 26 -8.70 24.42 22.31
C THR A 26 -8.86 23.90 23.74
N ARG A 27 -10.04 23.35 24.06
CA ARG A 27 -10.31 22.70 25.35
C ARG A 27 -9.81 21.27 25.35
N HIS A 28 -9.16 20.86 26.44
CA HIS A 28 -8.64 19.51 26.63
C HIS A 28 -8.94 19.03 28.05
N ASP A 29 -9.27 17.75 28.17
CA ASP A 29 -9.31 17.08 29.47
C ASP A 29 -7.88 16.96 30.00
N ALA A 30 -7.70 17.20 31.29
CA ALA A 30 -6.40 17.23 31.90
C ALA A 30 -6.41 16.69 33.33
N ARG A 31 -5.26 16.13 33.71
CA ARG A 31 -4.93 15.69 35.06
C ARG A 31 -3.72 16.45 35.58
N SER A 32 -3.77 16.96 36.80
CA SER A 32 -2.59 17.55 37.46
C SER A 32 -1.52 16.48 37.73
N GLU A 33 -0.26 16.74 37.37
CA GLU A 33 0.91 15.92 37.74
C GLU A 33 1.04 15.80 39.27
N GLY A 34 0.70 16.87 39.99
CA GLY A 34 0.67 16.90 41.44
C GLY A 34 -0.09 18.11 42.00
N GLY A 35 -0.78 17.88 43.11
CA GLY A 35 -1.42 18.94 43.90
C GLY A 35 -2.70 19.50 43.30
N TYR A 36 -3.19 20.55 43.94
CA TYR A 36 -4.36 21.30 43.51
C TYR A 36 -3.93 22.43 42.55
N VAL A 37 -4.61 22.54 41.41
CA VAL A 37 -4.46 23.70 40.52
C VAL A 37 -5.78 24.47 40.49
N GLU A 38 -5.69 25.76 40.75
CA GLU A 38 -6.85 26.66 40.79
C GLU A 38 -7.29 27.06 39.37
N THR A 39 -8.59 27.27 39.18
CA THR A 39 -9.14 27.83 37.94
C THR A 39 -8.44 29.13 37.56
N GLY A 40 -8.11 29.30 36.29
CA GLY A 40 -7.41 30.48 35.77
C GLY A 40 -5.89 30.42 35.92
N SER A 41 -5.34 29.43 36.64
CA SER A 41 -3.89 29.29 36.76
C SER A 41 -3.23 28.93 35.43
N GLU A 42 -2.03 29.46 35.20
CA GLU A 42 -1.17 29.01 34.10
C GLU A 42 -0.65 27.60 34.37
N VAL A 43 -0.71 26.77 33.33
CA VAL A 43 -0.28 25.38 33.35
C VAL A 43 0.60 25.08 32.16
N VAL A 44 1.52 24.13 32.32
CA VAL A 44 2.35 23.59 31.26
C VAL A 44 2.06 22.10 31.10
N VAL A 45 2.01 21.63 29.85
CA VAL A 45 1.84 20.22 29.52
C VAL A 45 3.14 19.49 29.82
N VAL A 46 3.09 18.52 30.73
CA VAL A 46 4.25 17.68 31.08
C VAL A 46 4.17 16.29 30.44
N GLY A 47 2.98 15.87 30.00
CA GLY A 47 2.76 14.59 29.35
C GLY A 47 1.29 14.38 29.00
N GLY A 48 0.90 13.13 28.78
CA GLY A 48 -0.49 12.74 28.55
C GLY A 48 -0.68 11.25 28.73
N ASP A 49 -1.90 10.87 29.09
CA ASP A 49 -2.31 9.51 29.36
C ASP A 49 -3.63 9.17 28.64
N ASN A 50 -4.25 8.03 28.98
CA ASN A 50 -5.49 7.59 28.37
C ASN A 50 -6.70 8.46 28.76
N THR A 51 -6.58 9.28 29.81
CA THR A 51 -7.65 10.14 30.34
C THR A 51 -7.53 11.59 29.88
N GLY A 52 -6.36 12.04 29.43
CA GLY A 52 -6.15 13.37 28.90
C GLY A 52 -4.71 13.84 29.02
N LEU A 53 -4.51 15.16 29.03
CA LEU A 53 -3.19 15.77 29.20
C LEU A 53 -2.75 15.72 30.66
N ILE A 54 -1.48 15.46 30.92
CA ILE A 54 -0.89 15.64 32.25
C ILE A 54 -0.28 17.03 32.29
N VAL A 55 -0.73 17.86 33.23
CA VAL A 55 -0.32 19.27 33.35
C VAL A 55 0.25 19.58 34.72
N ARG A 56 1.19 20.51 34.77
CA ARG A 56 1.73 21.07 36.01
C ARG A 56 1.48 22.57 36.04
N ARG A 57 1.18 23.12 37.22
CA ARG A 57 1.10 24.57 37.40
C ARG A 57 2.47 25.21 37.13
N VAL A 58 2.49 26.32 36.41
CA VAL A 58 3.73 27.09 36.21
C VAL A 58 4.06 27.81 37.53
N GLU A 59 5.21 27.51 38.11
CA GLU A 59 5.76 28.27 39.24
C GLU A 59 6.57 29.45 38.71
N PRO A 60 6.49 30.64 39.32
CA PRO A 60 7.31 31.78 38.94
C PRO A 60 8.77 31.48 39.29
N GLY A 61 9.57 31.16 38.26
CA GLY A 61 10.97 30.76 38.39
C GLY A 61 11.64 30.46 37.04
N PRO A 62 12.92 30.05 37.03
CA PRO A 62 13.61 29.67 35.80
C PRO A 62 12.92 28.47 35.15
N ALA A 63 12.73 28.54 33.83
CA ALA A 63 12.06 27.49 33.06
C ALA A 63 12.76 26.14 33.25
N VAL A 64 12.09 25.22 33.93
CA VAL A 64 12.58 23.85 34.13
C VAL A 64 12.48 23.12 32.81
N ALA A 65 13.61 22.64 32.29
CA ALA A 65 13.64 21.81 31.09
C ALA A 65 12.83 20.53 31.34
N LEU A 66 11.71 20.38 30.63
CA LEU A 66 10.87 19.19 30.72
C LEU A 66 11.51 18.03 29.94
N PRO A 67 11.50 16.80 30.49
CA PRO A 67 11.90 15.63 29.73
C PRO A 67 10.96 15.46 28.53
N ASN A 68 11.53 15.23 27.34
CA ASN A 68 10.79 15.11 26.07
C ASN A 68 10.07 16.38 25.59
N HIS A 69 10.56 17.57 25.96
CA HIS A 69 10.05 18.84 25.43
C HIS A 69 9.88 18.79 23.89
N GLY A 70 8.73 19.23 23.40
CA GLY A 70 8.37 19.22 21.97
C GLY A 70 7.76 17.91 21.46
N ARG A 71 7.75 16.83 22.24
CA ARG A 71 7.06 15.58 21.87
C ARG A 71 5.54 15.81 21.84
N GLU A 72 4.89 15.36 20.78
CA GLU A 72 3.42 15.44 20.65
C GLU A 72 2.72 14.51 21.64
N VAL A 73 1.64 15.02 22.21
CA VAL A 73 0.79 14.37 23.19
C VAL A 73 -0.65 14.44 22.73
N TYR A 74 -1.38 13.34 22.89
CA TYR A 74 -2.79 13.30 22.53
C TYR A 74 -3.65 13.76 23.69
N GLY A 75 -4.49 14.77 23.45
CA GLY A 75 -5.39 15.31 24.48
C GLY A 75 -6.60 14.43 24.78
N SER A 76 -6.82 13.35 24.03
CA SER A 76 -7.84 12.34 24.31
C SER A 76 -7.50 11.00 23.67
N PHE A 77 -8.05 9.92 24.23
CA PHE A 77 -7.96 8.58 23.64
C PHE A 77 -8.48 8.55 22.20
N GLY A 78 -9.62 9.20 21.92
CA GLY A 78 -10.16 9.27 20.56
C GLY A 78 -9.22 9.96 19.57
N ALA A 79 -8.53 11.02 19.98
CA ALA A 79 -7.53 11.67 19.14
C ALA A 79 -6.31 10.79 18.88
N ARG A 80 -5.91 9.98 19.87
CA ARG A 80 -4.83 8.98 19.71
C ARG A 80 -5.24 7.89 18.73
N VAL A 81 -6.42 7.29 18.89
CA VAL A 81 -6.93 6.25 17.99
C VAL A 81 -7.08 6.78 16.57
N ALA A 82 -7.59 8.01 16.40
CA ALA A 82 -7.69 8.64 15.08
C ALA A 82 -6.30 8.88 14.44
N ALA A 83 -5.31 9.29 15.23
CA ALA A 83 -3.94 9.48 14.74
C ALA A 83 -3.23 8.16 14.41
N GLU A 84 -3.44 7.11 15.22
CA GLU A 84 -2.95 5.75 14.94
C GLU A 84 -3.61 5.20 13.67
N GLY A 85 -4.94 5.29 13.54
CA GLY A 85 -5.66 4.89 12.33
C GLY A 85 -5.19 5.66 11.09
N ALA A 86 -4.98 6.97 11.19
CA ALA A 86 -4.44 7.76 10.08
C ALA A 86 -3.01 7.34 9.68
N ARG A 87 -2.19 6.88 10.64
CA ARG A 87 -0.85 6.34 10.36
C ARG A 87 -0.94 4.99 9.66
N GLU A 88 -1.79 4.10 10.16
CA GLU A 88 -2.03 2.79 9.55
C GLU A 88 -2.57 2.93 8.12
N ASP A 89 -3.52 3.85 7.89
CA ASP A 89 -4.04 4.15 6.56
C ASP A 89 -2.95 4.71 5.63
N ALA A 90 -2.09 5.60 6.15
CA ALA A 90 -0.97 6.14 5.38
C ALA A 90 0.08 5.07 5.05
N GLU A 91 0.37 4.15 5.98
CA GLU A 91 1.27 3.02 5.75
C GLU A 91 0.68 2.05 4.74
N ARG A 92 -0.62 1.73 4.84
CA ARG A 92 -1.35 0.91 3.87
C ARG A 92 -1.30 1.54 2.48
N ALA A 93 -1.57 2.84 2.37
CA ALA A 93 -1.49 3.57 1.09
C ALA A 93 -0.07 3.57 0.50
N ARG A 94 0.97 3.77 1.33
CA ARG A 94 2.38 3.69 0.89
C ARG A 94 2.72 2.31 0.39
N TRP A 95 2.39 1.28 1.15
CA TRP A 95 2.63 -0.12 0.79
C TRP A 95 1.91 -0.49 -0.51
N GLU A 96 0.65 -0.07 -0.68
CA GLU A 96 -0.09 -0.25 -1.93
C GLU A 96 0.58 0.43 -3.12
N SER A 97 1.06 1.67 -2.94
CA SER A 97 1.71 2.42 -4.01
C SER A 97 3.04 1.77 -4.44
N ALA A 98 3.85 1.32 -3.47
CA ALA A 98 5.11 0.64 -3.72
C ALA A 98 4.87 -0.69 -4.45
N ARG A 99 3.85 -1.43 -4.02
CA ARG A 99 3.46 -2.69 -4.64
C ARG A 99 2.97 -2.50 -6.08
N ARG A 100 2.18 -1.47 -6.39
CA ARG A 100 1.75 -1.19 -7.78
C ARG A 100 2.94 -0.95 -8.70
N ARG A 101 3.96 -0.22 -8.22
CA ARG A 101 5.21 -0.02 -8.97
C ARG A 101 5.94 -1.34 -9.16
N TYR A 102 6.07 -2.14 -8.11
CA TYR A 102 6.75 -3.42 -8.19
C TYR A 102 6.05 -4.38 -9.15
N GLY A 103 4.73 -4.55 -9.04
CA GLY A 103 3.95 -5.41 -9.91
C GLY A 103 3.97 -4.97 -11.38
N PHE A 104 3.95 -3.67 -11.64
CA PHE A 104 4.14 -3.13 -12.99
C PHE A 104 5.51 -3.47 -13.57
N VAL A 105 6.58 -3.27 -12.79
CA VAL A 105 7.96 -3.60 -13.22
C VAL A 105 8.10 -5.09 -13.47
N VAL A 106 7.63 -5.92 -12.54
CA VAL A 106 7.68 -7.39 -12.67
C VAL A 106 6.88 -7.87 -13.87
N GLY A 107 5.64 -7.38 -14.06
CA GLY A 107 4.82 -7.72 -15.22
C GLY A 107 5.48 -7.32 -16.54
N SER A 108 6.12 -6.16 -16.60
CA SER A 108 6.88 -5.70 -17.77
C SER A 108 8.09 -6.59 -18.05
N LEU A 109 8.83 -7.00 -17.00
CA LEU A 109 9.98 -7.90 -17.14
C LEU A 109 9.56 -9.27 -17.66
N PHE A 110 8.52 -9.88 -17.09
CA PHE A 110 7.99 -11.15 -17.59
C PHE A 110 7.52 -11.05 -19.04
N GLY A 111 6.87 -9.94 -19.39
CA GLY A 111 6.44 -9.68 -20.76
C GLY A 111 7.62 -9.57 -21.73
N ALA A 112 8.68 -8.85 -21.34
CA ALA A 112 9.90 -8.73 -22.14
C ALA A 112 10.58 -10.08 -22.33
N LEU A 113 10.70 -10.88 -21.26
CA LEU A 113 11.28 -12.23 -21.31
C LEU A 113 10.47 -13.17 -22.21
N ALA A 114 9.14 -13.11 -22.13
CA ALA A 114 8.24 -13.85 -23.01
C ALA A 114 8.44 -13.48 -24.49
N GLY A 115 8.48 -12.17 -24.80
CA GLY A 115 8.73 -11.68 -26.16
C GLY A 115 10.12 -12.08 -26.69
N GLY A 116 11.14 -11.94 -25.84
CA GLY A 116 12.51 -12.36 -26.13
C GLY A 116 12.61 -13.87 -26.38
N GLY A 117 12.02 -14.70 -25.52
CA GLY A 117 12.00 -16.15 -25.68
C GLY A 117 11.31 -16.60 -26.97
N GLY A 118 10.19 -15.97 -27.33
CA GLY A 118 9.50 -16.24 -28.60
C GLY A 118 10.37 -15.91 -29.82
N THR A 119 11.08 -14.78 -29.79
CA THR A 119 12.00 -14.43 -30.90
C THR A 119 13.24 -15.31 -30.96
N ALA A 120 13.77 -15.76 -29.83
CA ALA A 120 14.87 -16.70 -29.78
C ALA A 120 14.50 -18.05 -30.43
N GLN A 121 13.28 -18.55 -30.20
CA GLN A 121 12.79 -19.76 -30.87
C GLN A 121 12.62 -19.58 -32.38
N LEU A 122 12.17 -18.41 -32.82
CA LEU A 122 11.93 -18.10 -34.24
C LEU A 122 13.15 -17.46 -34.93
N TRP A 123 14.34 -17.52 -34.32
CA TRP A 123 15.50 -16.74 -34.76
C TRP A 123 15.94 -17.06 -36.19
N GLY A 124 16.02 -18.34 -36.56
CA GLY A 124 16.39 -18.76 -37.92
C GLY A 124 15.49 -18.13 -39.00
N PRO A 125 14.16 -18.35 -38.96
CA PRO A 125 13.22 -17.72 -39.89
C PRO A 125 13.26 -16.18 -39.87
N ILE A 126 13.51 -15.56 -38.71
CA ILE A 126 13.63 -14.10 -38.60
C ILE A 126 14.88 -13.61 -39.34
N VAL A 127 16.03 -14.26 -39.16
CA VAL A 127 17.29 -13.88 -39.84
C VAL A 127 17.18 -14.06 -41.35
N GLU A 128 16.49 -15.10 -41.82
CA GLU A 128 16.32 -15.35 -43.26
C GLU A 128 15.40 -14.33 -43.94
N ARG A 129 14.39 -13.82 -43.23
CA ARG A 129 13.33 -12.98 -43.83
C ARG A 129 13.46 -11.49 -43.52
N ALA A 130 14.05 -11.13 -42.39
CA ALA A 130 14.15 -9.75 -41.94
C ALA A 130 15.51 -9.15 -42.28
N GLY A 131 15.51 -7.99 -42.94
CA GLY A 131 16.75 -7.22 -43.15
C GLY A 131 17.37 -6.67 -41.85
N ALA A 132 16.64 -6.71 -40.73
CA ALA A 132 17.07 -6.24 -39.42
C ALA A 132 16.52 -7.14 -38.28
N PRO A 133 17.07 -8.34 -38.07
CA PRO A 133 16.54 -9.33 -37.10
C PRO A 133 16.57 -8.81 -35.66
N TRP A 134 17.60 -8.03 -35.30
CA TRP A 134 17.72 -7.40 -33.98
C TRP A 134 16.63 -6.37 -33.70
N ALA A 135 16.17 -5.63 -34.72
CA ALA A 135 15.06 -4.69 -34.58
C ALA A 135 13.75 -5.44 -34.28
N VAL A 136 13.54 -6.59 -34.93
CA VAL A 136 12.38 -7.46 -34.66
C VAL A 136 12.42 -8.00 -33.22
N ALA A 137 13.58 -8.46 -32.74
CA ALA A 137 13.75 -8.91 -31.36
C ALA A 137 13.49 -7.79 -30.33
N ALA A 138 14.03 -6.59 -30.58
CA ALA A 138 13.79 -5.43 -29.72
C ALA A 138 12.30 -5.05 -29.68
N LEU A 139 11.63 -5.01 -30.83
CA LEU A 139 10.19 -4.73 -30.91
C LEU A 139 9.36 -5.78 -30.19
N ALA A 140 9.72 -7.07 -30.32
CA ALA A 140 9.04 -8.14 -29.61
C ALA A 140 9.21 -8.06 -28.10
N ALA A 141 10.41 -7.72 -27.61
CA ALA A 141 10.67 -7.52 -26.19
C ALA A 141 9.89 -6.30 -25.64
N VAL A 142 9.90 -5.18 -26.35
CA VAL A 142 9.14 -3.97 -25.95
C VAL A 142 7.63 -4.22 -26.01
N GLY A 143 7.13 -4.85 -27.07
CA GLY A 143 5.72 -5.22 -27.20
C GLY A 143 5.29 -6.20 -26.12
N GLY A 144 6.13 -7.19 -25.82
CA GLY A 144 5.93 -8.12 -24.71
C GLY A 144 5.87 -7.40 -23.35
N ALA A 145 6.79 -6.47 -23.09
CA ALA A 145 6.79 -5.67 -21.87
C ALA A 145 5.52 -4.83 -21.72
N ALA A 146 5.10 -4.15 -22.78
CA ALA A 146 3.86 -3.37 -22.80
C ALA A 146 2.63 -4.27 -22.56
N TRP A 147 2.59 -5.45 -23.19
CA TRP A 147 1.52 -6.43 -22.97
C TRP A 147 1.48 -6.93 -21.52
N GLY A 148 2.62 -7.28 -20.94
CA GLY A 148 2.71 -7.72 -19.54
C GLY A 148 2.29 -6.63 -18.55
N ALA A 149 2.66 -5.38 -18.81
CA ALA A 149 2.20 -4.23 -18.03
C ALA A 149 0.67 -4.04 -18.10
N CYS A 150 0.09 -4.12 -19.31
CA CYS A 150 -1.35 -4.01 -19.53
C CYS A 150 -2.11 -5.14 -18.84
N LEU A 151 -1.63 -6.37 -18.98
CA LEU A 151 -2.24 -7.55 -18.35
C LEU A 151 -2.24 -7.42 -16.81
N PHE A 152 -1.10 -7.03 -16.22
CA PHE A 152 -1.00 -6.80 -14.78
C PHE A 152 -2.01 -5.74 -14.32
N ARG A 153 -2.10 -4.60 -15.01
CA ARG A 153 -3.02 -3.51 -14.64
C ARG A 153 -4.48 -3.94 -14.77
N GLY A 154 -4.83 -4.69 -15.81
CA GLY A 154 -6.18 -5.22 -16.01
C GLY A 154 -6.58 -6.18 -14.89
N LEU A 155 -5.69 -7.12 -14.54
CA LEU A 155 -5.92 -8.07 -13.45
C LEU A 155 -6.00 -7.37 -12.08
N ASP A 156 -5.09 -6.42 -11.80
CA ASP A 156 -5.09 -5.65 -10.54
C ASP A 156 -6.40 -4.87 -10.37
N ALA A 157 -6.90 -4.25 -11.45
CA ALA A 157 -8.18 -3.54 -11.43
C ALA A 157 -9.35 -4.49 -11.16
N ARG A 158 -9.45 -5.60 -11.89
CA ARG A 158 -10.56 -6.56 -11.74
C ARG A 158 -10.55 -7.29 -10.41
N LEU A 159 -9.39 -7.69 -9.91
CA LEU A 159 -9.30 -8.36 -8.61
C LEU A 159 -9.63 -7.41 -7.45
N ARG A 160 -9.39 -6.10 -7.59
CA ARG A 160 -9.86 -5.11 -6.60
C ARG A 160 -11.37 -4.94 -6.60
N GLU A 161 -12.01 -4.95 -7.76
CA GLU A 161 -13.48 -4.88 -7.86
C GLU A 161 -14.15 -6.05 -7.14
N LEU A 162 -13.49 -7.22 -7.11
CA LEU A 162 -13.97 -8.42 -6.43
C LEU A 162 -13.80 -8.39 -4.90
N GLY A 163 -13.10 -7.39 -4.35
CA GLY A 163 -12.83 -7.29 -2.91
C GLY A 163 -11.80 -8.31 -2.41
N GLY A 164 -11.60 -8.39 -1.09
CA GLY A 164 -10.74 -9.40 -0.45
C GLY A 164 -9.23 -9.25 -0.67
N ASP A 165 -8.48 -10.21 -0.13
CA ASP A 165 -7.01 -10.28 -0.21
C ASP A 165 -6.50 -10.99 -1.49
N TYR A 166 -7.39 -11.21 -2.48
CA TYR A 166 -7.09 -11.88 -3.76
C TYR A 166 -6.02 -11.18 -4.61
N TRP A 167 -5.70 -9.94 -4.26
CA TRP A 167 -4.60 -9.20 -4.83
C TRP A 167 -3.26 -9.94 -4.70
N ARG A 168 -3.10 -10.87 -3.75
CA ARG A 168 -1.87 -11.67 -3.60
C ARG A 168 -1.58 -12.53 -4.83
N PHE A 169 -2.61 -12.86 -5.61
CA PHE A 169 -2.48 -13.68 -6.80
C PHE A 169 -2.11 -12.90 -8.07
N THR A 170 -2.22 -11.57 -8.09
CA THR A 170 -2.08 -10.78 -9.34
C THR A 170 -0.73 -10.98 -10.03
N THR A 171 0.37 -11.00 -9.26
CA THR A 171 1.72 -11.20 -9.80
C THR A 171 1.92 -12.61 -10.34
N ALA A 172 1.46 -13.63 -9.57
CA ALA A 172 1.56 -15.03 -9.98
C ALA A 172 0.72 -15.32 -11.24
N SER A 173 -0.52 -14.81 -11.28
CA SER A 173 -1.40 -14.83 -12.46
C SER A 173 -0.78 -14.17 -13.68
N THR A 174 -0.20 -12.99 -13.50
CA THR A 174 0.46 -12.29 -14.61
C THR A 174 1.62 -13.12 -15.15
N GLY A 175 2.46 -13.67 -14.27
CA GLY A 175 3.57 -14.53 -14.67
C GLY A 175 3.11 -15.80 -15.39
N LEU A 176 2.11 -16.50 -14.85
CA LEU A 176 1.54 -17.72 -15.45
C LEU A 176 0.85 -17.43 -16.78
N GLY A 177 0.08 -16.35 -16.87
CA GLY A 177 -0.55 -15.89 -18.11
C GLY A 177 0.49 -15.65 -19.19
N LEU A 178 1.51 -14.83 -18.92
CA LEU A 178 2.55 -14.50 -19.91
C LEU A 178 3.35 -15.73 -20.33
N THR A 179 3.67 -16.62 -19.39
CA THR A 179 4.39 -17.88 -19.69
C THR A 179 3.54 -18.81 -20.56
N GLY A 180 2.26 -19.02 -20.20
CA GLY A 180 1.34 -19.83 -20.98
C GLY A 180 1.13 -19.30 -22.39
N GLY A 181 0.95 -17.98 -22.53
CA GLY A 181 0.85 -17.31 -23.83
C GLY A 181 2.10 -17.47 -24.68
N ALA A 182 3.29 -17.27 -24.09
CA ALA A 182 4.56 -17.43 -24.78
C ALA A 182 4.77 -18.85 -25.31
N LEU A 183 4.44 -19.86 -24.50
CA LEU A 183 4.54 -21.27 -24.91
C LEU A 183 3.59 -21.58 -26.06
N VAL A 184 2.33 -21.14 -25.98
CA VAL A 184 1.36 -21.37 -27.06
C VAL A 184 1.73 -20.60 -28.33
N ALA A 185 2.29 -19.40 -28.23
CA ALA A 185 2.79 -18.67 -29.40
C ALA A 185 3.95 -19.42 -30.07
N ALA A 186 4.94 -19.86 -29.28
CA ALA A 186 6.14 -20.52 -29.77
C ALA A 186 5.81 -21.83 -30.53
N TRP A 187 4.83 -22.59 -30.06
CA TRP A 187 4.43 -23.86 -30.67
C TRP A 187 3.32 -23.71 -31.71
N GLY A 188 2.38 -22.80 -31.47
CA GLY A 188 1.22 -22.58 -32.32
C GLY A 188 1.54 -21.86 -33.62
N VAL A 189 2.39 -20.84 -33.60
CA VAL A 189 2.71 -20.06 -34.82
C VAL A 189 3.33 -20.93 -35.92
N PRO A 190 4.30 -21.82 -35.63
CA PRO A 190 4.83 -22.75 -36.63
C PRO A 190 3.81 -23.78 -37.11
N ALA A 191 2.93 -24.26 -36.23
CA ALA A 191 2.03 -25.37 -36.51
C ALA A 191 0.76 -24.96 -37.27
N VAL A 192 0.15 -23.84 -36.91
CA VAL A 192 -1.17 -23.41 -37.42
C VAL A 192 -1.14 -22.02 -38.08
N GLY A 193 0.05 -21.42 -38.20
CA GLY A 193 0.25 -20.11 -38.79
C GLY A 193 0.11 -18.95 -37.80
N LEU A 194 0.55 -17.76 -38.22
CA LEU A 194 0.65 -16.57 -37.36
C LEU A 194 -0.68 -16.17 -36.72
N GLY A 195 -1.77 -16.12 -37.50
CA GLY A 195 -3.07 -15.66 -37.01
C GLY A 195 -3.64 -16.55 -35.91
N LEU A 196 -3.76 -17.86 -36.18
CA LEU A 196 -4.28 -18.83 -35.21
C LEU A 196 -3.33 -19.03 -34.03
N GLY A 197 -2.02 -19.04 -34.27
CA GLY A 197 -1.02 -19.13 -33.21
C GLY A 197 -1.08 -17.96 -32.21
N LEU A 198 -1.21 -16.72 -32.71
CA LEU A 198 -1.37 -15.54 -31.86
C LEU A 198 -2.72 -15.53 -31.12
N ALA A 199 -3.81 -15.91 -31.78
CA ALA A 199 -5.11 -16.04 -31.13
C ALA A 199 -5.07 -17.06 -29.98
N GLY A 200 -4.44 -18.22 -30.20
CA GLY A 200 -4.21 -19.22 -29.16
C GLY A 200 -3.37 -18.69 -28.01
N ALA A 201 -2.30 -17.94 -28.30
CA ALA A 201 -1.43 -17.33 -27.29
C ALA A 201 -2.17 -16.33 -26.39
N ILE A 202 -3.02 -15.48 -26.99
CA ILE A 202 -3.86 -14.54 -26.24
C ILE A 202 -4.85 -15.32 -25.37
N GLY A 203 -5.53 -16.33 -25.94
CA GLY A 203 -6.47 -17.17 -25.19
C GLY A 203 -5.82 -17.87 -23.99
N ALA A 204 -4.63 -18.46 -24.20
CA ALA A 204 -3.85 -19.09 -23.13
C ALA A 204 -3.42 -18.08 -22.07
N THR A 205 -2.96 -16.89 -22.48
CA THR A 205 -2.58 -15.82 -21.54
C THR A 205 -3.73 -15.47 -20.61
N LEU A 206 -4.93 -15.28 -21.16
CA LEU A 206 -6.11 -14.93 -20.38
C LEU A 206 -6.56 -16.09 -19.48
N ALA A 207 -6.57 -17.32 -20.00
CA ALA A 207 -6.95 -18.50 -19.22
C ALA A 207 -6.02 -18.70 -18.01
N PHE A 208 -4.70 -18.74 -18.23
CA PHE A 208 -3.72 -18.93 -17.15
C PHE A 208 -3.64 -17.76 -16.18
N ALA A 209 -3.99 -16.54 -16.61
CA ALA A 209 -4.10 -15.41 -15.72
C ALA A 209 -5.29 -15.52 -14.74
N VAL A 210 -6.40 -16.12 -15.17
CA VAL A 210 -7.65 -16.21 -14.37
C VAL A 210 -7.69 -17.44 -13.47
N ILE A 211 -7.00 -18.53 -13.82
CA ILE A 211 -7.03 -19.78 -13.03
C ILE A 211 -6.58 -19.57 -11.56
N PRO A 212 -5.44 -18.94 -11.25
CA PRO A 212 -5.00 -18.79 -9.85
C PRO A 212 -5.99 -18.04 -8.95
N PRO A 213 -6.56 -16.88 -9.32
CA PRO A 213 -7.52 -16.19 -8.46
C PRO A 213 -8.82 -16.97 -8.36
N ALA A 214 -9.27 -17.64 -9.43
CA ALA A 214 -10.46 -18.49 -9.38
C ALA A 214 -10.29 -19.66 -8.40
N LEU A 215 -9.11 -20.29 -8.38
CA LEU A 215 -8.78 -21.35 -7.42
C LEU A 215 -8.69 -20.81 -5.98
N GLY A 216 -8.11 -19.63 -5.79
CA GLY A 216 -8.06 -18.96 -4.49
C GLY A 216 -9.45 -18.65 -3.94
N MET A 217 -10.35 -18.13 -4.78
CA MET A 217 -11.75 -17.88 -4.43
C MET A 217 -12.51 -19.17 -4.08
N LEU A 218 -12.32 -20.22 -4.88
CA LEU A 218 -12.93 -21.52 -4.61
C LEU A 218 -12.45 -22.10 -3.27
N PHE A 219 -11.15 -21.98 -2.98
CA PHE A 219 -10.58 -22.46 -1.72
C PHE A 219 -11.14 -21.71 -0.51
N GLU A 220 -11.23 -20.38 -0.57
CA GLU A 220 -11.86 -19.60 0.51
C GLU A 220 -13.34 -19.92 0.68
N TRP A 221 -14.08 -20.13 -0.41
CA TRP A 221 -15.49 -20.52 -0.34
C TRP A 221 -15.68 -21.90 0.30
N VAL A 222 -14.79 -22.86 0.01
CA VAL A 222 -14.83 -24.20 0.62
C VAL A 222 -14.37 -24.17 2.08
N ALA A 223 -13.34 -23.38 2.41
CA ALA A 223 -12.75 -23.34 3.75
C ALA A 223 -13.51 -22.44 4.74
N GLY A 224 -14.22 -21.42 4.25
CA GLY A 224 -14.96 -20.44 5.07
C GLY A 224 -16.44 -20.77 5.30
N GLY A 225 -16.89 -21.97 4.93
CA GLY A 225 -18.31 -22.36 4.95
C GLY A 225 -18.87 -22.83 6.30
N GLU A 226 -18.19 -22.61 7.44
CA GLU A 226 -18.62 -23.15 8.74
C GLU A 226 -18.93 -22.12 9.84
N ASP A 227 -18.96 -20.81 9.53
CA ASP A 227 -19.32 -19.76 10.51
C ASP A 227 -20.75 -19.19 10.33
#